data_AF-A0A227J579-F1
#
_entry.id   AF-A0A227J579-F1
#
_cell.length_a   1.000
_cell.length_b   1.000
_cell.length_c   1.000
_cell.angle_alpha   90.00
_cell.angle_beta   90.00
_cell.angle_gamma   90.00
#
_symmetry.space_group_name_H-M   'P 1'
#
loop_
_entity.id
_entity.type
_entity.pdbx_description
1 polymer ?
#
loop_
_entity_poly.entity_id
_entity_poly.type
_entity_poly.pdbx_seq_one_letter_code
_entity_poly.pdbx_strand_id
1 'polypeptide(L)'
;ESRLDKGRGPVATVLVQSGTLHKGDIVLCGQEYGRVRAMRDELGQEITEAGPSIPVEILGLSGVPASGDEATVVRDERKAREVANYRAGKFREVKLARQQKSKLENMFSNMTAGEVAE
;
A
#
# COMPACT_ATOMS: atom_id res chain seq x y z
N GLU A 1 -8.48 1.06 4.93
CA GLU A 1 -9.11 0.95 3.59
C GLU A 1 -8.39 1.89 2.63
N SER A 2 -8.37 1.63 1.33
CA SER A 2 -7.67 2.50 0.36
C SER A 2 -8.35 2.46 -1.01
N ARG A 3 -8.40 3.60 -1.71
CA ARG A 3 -9.07 3.74 -3.01
C ARG A 3 -8.46 4.86 -3.85
N LEU A 4 -8.70 4.82 -5.16
CA LEU A 4 -8.38 5.92 -6.06
C LEU A 4 -9.61 6.83 -6.22
N ASP A 5 -9.49 8.08 -5.79
CA ASP A 5 -10.55 9.07 -5.89
C ASP A 5 -10.36 9.94 -7.14
N LYS A 6 -11.42 10.07 -7.96
CA LYS A 6 -11.39 10.82 -9.21
C LYS A 6 -11.22 12.32 -8.92
N GLY A 7 -10.04 12.86 -9.23
CA GLY A 7 -9.71 14.27 -9.08
C GLY A 7 -8.89 14.59 -7.83
N ARG A 8 -8.96 13.74 -6.79
CA ARG A 8 -8.10 13.89 -5.59
C ARG A 8 -6.82 13.05 -5.70
N GLY A 9 -6.90 11.88 -6.35
CA GLY A 9 -5.80 10.92 -6.44
C GLY A 9 -5.95 9.78 -5.41
N PRO A 10 -4.86 9.08 -5.08
CA PRO A 10 -4.91 7.95 -4.15
C PRO A 10 -5.19 8.41 -2.72
N VAL A 11 -6.22 7.84 -2.11
CA VAL A 11 -6.62 8.10 -0.72
C VAL A 11 -6.57 6.81 0.09
N ALA A 12 -6.22 6.93 1.36
CA ALA A 12 -6.17 5.80 2.29
C ALA A 12 -6.74 6.21 3.64
N THR A 13 -7.60 5.38 4.20
CA THR A 13 -8.08 5.51 5.58
C THR A 13 -7.16 4.71 6.49
N VAL A 14 -6.46 5.44 7.37
CA VAL A 14 -5.53 4.91 8.36
C VAL A 14 -6.07 5.14 9.77
N LEU A 15 -5.85 4.18 10.66
CA LEU A 15 -6.13 4.35 12.09
C LEU A 15 -4.83 4.71 12.79
N VAL A 16 -4.77 5.87 13.43
CA VAL A 16 -3.59 6.28 14.20
C VAL A 16 -3.53 5.43 15.47
N GLN A 17 -2.53 4.57 15.61
CA GLN A 17 -2.38 3.72 16.79
C GLN A 17 -1.54 4.38 17.90
N SER A 18 -0.53 5.16 17.50
CA SER A 18 0.41 5.79 18.44
C SER A 18 0.91 7.13 17.91
N GLY A 19 1.06 8.11 18.79
CA GLY A 19 1.51 9.45 18.43
C GLY A 19 0.42 10.28 17.78
N THR A 20 0.84 11.29 17.02
CA THR A 20 -0.06 12.22 16.33
C THR A 20 0.40 12.35 14.88
N LEU A 21 -0.54 12.17 13.95
CA LEU A 21 -0.31 12.38 12.52
C LEU A 21 -0.68 13.82 12.17
N HIS A 22 0.19 14.51 11.45
CA HIS A 22 -0.04 15.89 11.01
C HIS A 22 -0.05 16.01 9.50
N LYS A 23 -0.79 17.01 9.02
CA LYS A 23 -0.69 17.44 7.62
C LYS A 23 0.74 17.90 7.35
N GLY A 24 1.34 17.38 6.28
CA GLY A 24 2.73 17.65 5.91
C GLY A 24 3.72 16.60 6.38
N ASP A 25 3.32 15.66 7.24
CA ASP A 25 4.15 14.51 7.59
C ASP A 25 4.42 13.64 6.37
N ILE A 26 5.58 13.00 6.38
CA ILE A 26 5.95 12.02 5.35
C ILE A 26 5.59 10.64 5.89
N VAL A 27 4.79 9.91 5.15
CA VAL A 27 4.28 8.60 5.54
C VAL A 27 4.82 7.56 4.58
N LEU A 28 5.27 6.44 5.13
CA LEU A 28 5.54 5.20 4.43
C LEU A 28 4.43 4.21 4.78
N CYS A 29 3.69 3.72 3.79
CA CYS A 29 2.62 2.74 3.97
C CYS A 29 2.84 1.56 3.03
N GLY A 30 3.35 0.46 3.57
CA GLY A 30 3.71 -0.72 2.78
C GLY A 30 4.76 -0.40 1.71
N GLN A 31 4.35 -0.49 0.43
CA GLN A 31 5.16 -0.16 -0.76
C GLN A 31 4.94 1.27 -1.26
N GLU A 32 4.01 2.01 -0.67
CA GLU A 32 3.68 3.38 -1.04
C GLU A 32 4.28 4.36 -0.05
N TYR A 33 4.58 5.57 -0.52
CA TYR A 33 5.11 6.63 0.32
C TYR A 33 4.60 7.98 -0.16
N GLY A 34 4.66 9.00 0.69
CA GLY A 34 4.35 10.35 0.25
C GLY A 34 4.18 11.31 1.40
N ARG A 35 4.02 12.59 1.04
CA ARG A 35 3.70 13.64 1.99
C ARG A 35 2.18 13.75 2.12
N VAL A 36 1.68 13.80 3.35
CA VAL A 36 0.26 14.03 3.62
C VAL A 36 -0.12 15.44 3.17
N ARG A 37 -0.85 15.54 2.07
CA ARG A 37 -1.31 16.81 1.47
C ARG A 37 -2.60 17.31 2.10
N ALA A 38 -3.47 16.39 2.49
CA ALA A 38 -4.71 16.67 3.18
C ALA A 38 -5.09 15.48 4.06
N MET A 39 -5.79 15.76 5.16
CA MET A 39 -6.37 14.77 6.05
C MET A 39 -7.84 15.10 6.24
N ARG A 40 -8.67 14.06 6.28
CA ARG A 40 -10.09 14.18 6.62
C ARG A 40 -10.47 13.19 7.70
N ASP A 41 -11.37 13.61 8.58
CA ASP A 41 -11.98 12.73 9.57
C ASP A 41 -13.06 11.83 8.94
N GLU A 42 -13.70 11.01 9.77
CA GLU A 42 -14.82 10.14 9.39
C GLU A 42 -16.07 10.89 8.91
N LEU A 43 -16.20 12.18 9.27
CA LEU A 43 -17.29 13.06 8.84
C LEU A 43 -16.96 13.79 7.53
N GLY A 44 -15.76 13.58 6.98
CA GLY A 44 -15.27 14.22 5.77
C GLY A 44 -14.79 15.67 5.97
N GLN A 45 -14.64 16.12 7.21
CA GLN A 45 -14.13 17.45 7.55
C GLN A 45 -12.61 17.46 7.44
N GLU A 46 -12.04 18.57 6.98
CA GLU A 46 -10.59 18.71 6.90
C GLU A 46 -9.98 18.93 8.28
N ILE A 47 -9.00 18.11 8.62
CA ILE A 47 -8.28 18.18 9.89
C ILE A 47 -6.78 18.39 9.64
N THR A 48 -6.08 18.98 10.60
CA THR A 48 -4.63 19.24 10.52
C THR A 48 -3.80 18.31 11.37
N GLU A 49 -4.41 17.69 12.38
CA GLU A 49 -3.81 16.77 13.32
C GLU A 49 -4.77 15.62 13.64
N ALA A 50 -4.21 14.47 13.98
CA ALA A 50 -4.96 13.30 14.37
C ALA A 50 -4.21 12.50 15.42
N GLY A 51 -4.79 12.43 16.62
CA GLY A 51 -4.26 11.64 17.72
C GLY A 51 -4.62 10.15 17.62
N PRO A 52 -4.22 9.36 18.62
CA PRO A 52 -4.49 7.93 18.67
C PRO A 52 -5.99 7.60 18.65
N SER A 53 -6.34 6.44 18.09
CA SER A 53 -7.70 5.92 17.94
C SER A 53 -8.63 6.72 17.02
N ILE A 54 -8.10 7.72 16.30
CA ILE A 54 -8.88 8.49 15.32
C ILE A 54 -8.62 7.91 13.93
N PRO A 55 -9.67 7.46 13.20
CA PRO A 55 -9.55 7.08 11.80
C PRO A 55 -9.45 8.34 10.93
N VAL A 56 -8.48 8.35 10.02
CA VAL A 56 -8.21 9.51 9.15
C VAL A 56 -8.01 9.07 7.71
N GLU A 57 -8.71 9.73 6.79
CA GLU A 57 -8.47 9.63 5.36
C GLU A 57 -7.31 10.56 4.98
N ILE A 58 -6.19 9.98 4.58
CA ILE A 58 -5.01 10.70 4.10
C ILE A 58 -4.97 10.75 2.57
N LEU A 59 -4.54 11.89 2.06
CA LEU A 59 -4.28 12.12 0.64
C LEU A 59 -2.82 12.50 0.42
N GLY A 60 -2.23 12.07 -0.69
CA GLY A 60 -0.89 12.49 -1.12
C GLY A 60 0.17 11.39 -1.14
N LEU A 61 -0.26 10.12 -1.02
CA LEU A 61 0.61 8.97 -1.27
C LEU A 61 0.91 8.82 -2.77
N SER A 62 1.98 8.11 -3.09
CA SER A 62 2.40 7.76 -4.45
C SER A 62 1.38 6.88 -5.18
N GLY A 63 0.63 6.09 -4.44
CA GLY A 63 -0.31 5.11 -4.95
C GLY A 63 -1.30 4.66 -3.88
N VAL A 64 -2.12 3.68 -4.23
CA VAL A 64 -3.13 3.11 -3.34
C VAL A 64 -2.45 2.01 -2.51
N PRO A 65 -2.23 2.19 -1.21
CA PRO A 65 -1.55 1.18 -0.39
C PRO A 65 -2.42 -0.08 -0.24
N ALA A 66 -1.81 -1.21 0.10
CA ALA A 66 -2.59 -2.43 0.30
C ALA A 66 -3.36 -2.37 1.62
N SER A 67 -4.50 -3.06 1.68
CA SER A 67 -5.24 -3.18 2.93
C SER A 67 -4.43 -3.98 3.95
N GLY A 68 -4.34 -3.45 5.17
CA GLY A 68 -3.55 -4.07 6.25
C GLY A 68 -2.08 -3.65 6.27
N ASP A 69 -1.62 -2.82 5.33
CA ASP A 69 -0.27 -2.26 5.38
C ASP A 69 -0.12 -1.32 6.59
N GLU A 70 1.00 -1.44 7.29
CA GLU A 70 1.36 -0.51 8.36
C GLU A 70 1.79 0.84 7.77
N ALA A 71 1.26 1.91 8.34
CA ALA A 71 1.65 3.29 8.04
C ALA A 71 2.60 3.81 9.12
N THR A 72 3.75 4.33 8.71
CA THR A 72 4.76 4.89 9.62
C THR A 72 5.15 6.28 9.17
N VAL A 73 5.14 7.24 10.09
CA VAL A 73 5.68 8.58 9.84
C VAL A 73 7.20 8.53 9.85
N VAL A 74 7.81 9.11 8.84
CA VAL A 74 9.26 9.15 8.65
C VAL A 74 9.73 10.59 8.46
N ARG A 75 11.00 10.84 8.78
CA ARG A 75 11.57 12.20 8.75
C ARG A 75 11.99 12.66 7.36
N ASP A 76 12.34 11.71 6.48
CA ASP A 76 12.95 12.01 5.18
C ASP A 76 12.25 11.21 4.07
N GLU A 77 11.79 11.94 3.06
CA GLU A 77 11.08 11.41 1.90
C GLU A 77 12.00 10.55 1.02
N ARG A 78 13.29 10.89 0.94
CA ARG A 78 14.25 10.13 0.14
C ARG A 78 14.43 8.73 0.70
N LYS A 79 14.59 8.62 2.02
CA LYS A 79 14.67 7.33 2.71
C LYS A 79 13.36 6.54 2.60
N ALA A 80 12.21 7.22 2.73
CA ALA A 80 10.90 6.59 2.53
C ALA A 80 10.79 5.96 1.13
N ARG A 81 11.19 6.71 0.10
CA ARG A 81 11.20 6.27 -1.30
C ARG A 81 12.12 5.07 -1.52
N GLU A 82 13.32 5.07 -0.97
CA GLU A 82 14.25 3.93 -1.08
C GLU A 82 13.67 2.66 -0.47
N VAL A 83 13.10 2.75 0.75
CA VAL A 83 12.48 1.60 1.44
C VAL A 83 11.25 1.10 0.67
N ALA A 84 10.40 2.01 0.21
CA ALA A 84 9.22 1.68 -0.59
C ALA A 84 9.61 0.95 -1.89
N ASN A 85 10.59 1.48 -2.63
CA ASN A 85 11.08 0.87 -3.88
C ASN A 85 11.70 -0.50 -3.64
N TYR A 86 12.46 -0.66 -2.55
CA TYR A 86 13.02 -1.95 -2.16
C TYR A 86 11.91 -2.98 -1.87
N ARG A 87 10.88 -2.60 -1.10
CA ARG A 87 9.71 -3.45 -0.84
C ARG A 87 8.96 -3.81 -2.12
N ALA A 88 8.83 -2.86 -3.04
CA ALA A 88 8.18 -3.07 -4.33
C ALA A 88 8.96 -4.05 -5.23
N GLY A 89 10.29 -3.91 -5.29
CA GLY A 89 11.17 -4.84 -5.99
C GLY A 89 11.02 -6.27 -5.45
N LYS A 90 11.14 -6.43 -4.13
CA LYS A 90 11.00 -7.72 -3.46
C LYS A 90 9.62 -8.36 -3.68
N PHE A 91 8.55 -7.57 -3.59
CA PHE A 91 7.19 -8.05 -3.85
C PHE A 91 7.04 -8.55 -5.29
N ARG A 92 7.61 -7.83 -6.26
CA ARG A 92 7.60 -8.21 -7.68
C ARG A 92 8.37 -9.50 -7.93
N GLU A 93 9.54 -9.67 -7.33
CA GLU A 93 10.36 -10.89 -7.45
C GLU A 93 9.60 -12.12 -6.92
N VAL A 94 9.02 -12.01 -5.71
CA VAL A 94 8.24 -13.10 -5.11
C VAL A 94 7.01 -13.44 -5.96
N LYS A 95 6.32 -12.43 -6.49
CA LYS A 95 5.17 -12.62 -7.37
C LYS A 95 5.55 -13.35 -8.66
N LEU A 96 6.67 -12.98 -9.28
CA LEU A 96 7.15 -13.62 -10.50
C LEU A 96 7.55 -15.08 -10.25
N ALA A 97 8.26 -15.36 -9.15
CA ALA A 97 8.65 -16.71 -8.77
C ALA A 97 7.43 -17.62 -8.52
N ARG A 98 6.40 -17.11 -7.82
CA ARG A 98 5.13 -17.82 -7.63
C ARG A 98 4.43 -18.11 -8.95
N GLN A 99 4.37 -17.12 -9.84
CA GLN A 99 3.74 -17.29 -11.15
C GLN A 99 4.47 -18.34 -12.02
N GLN A 100 5.80 -18.34 -12.02
CA GLN A 100 6.60 -19.35 -12.72
C GLN A 100 6.35 -20.76 -12.17
N LYS A 101 6.31 -20.92 -10.84
CA LYS A 101 6.01 -22.19 -10.18
C LYS A 101 4.62 -22.72 -10.58
N SER A 102 3.58 -21.90 -10.43
CA SER A 102 2.20 -22.30 -10.80
C SER A 102 2.06 -22.59 -12.30
N LYS A 103 2.79 -21.87 -13.16
CA LYS A 103 2.80 -22.16 -14.59
C LYS A 103 3.44 -23.52 -14.91
N LEU A 104 4.53 -23.88 -14.23
CA LEU A 104 5.16 -25.19 -14.35
C LEU A 104 4.20 -26.30 -13.88
N GLU A 105 3.58 -26.14 -12.69
CA GLU A 105 2.63 -27.10 -12.13
C GLU A 105 1.43 -27.34 -13.08
N ASN A 106 0.90 -26.28 -13.68
CA ASN A 106 -0.18 -26.37 -14.66
C ASN A 106 0.26 -27.07 -15.96
N MET A 107 1.50 -26.87 -16.42
CA MET A 107 2.02 -27.58 -17.59
C MET A 107 2.13 -29.09 -17.34
N PHE A 108 2.68 -29.50 -16.19
CA PHE A 108 2.78 -30.92 -15.82
C PHE A 108 1.39 -31.57 -15.67
N SER A 109 0.43 -30.85 -15.07
CA SER A 109 -0.95 -31.33 -14.91
C SER A 109 -1.66 -31.49 -16.26
N ASN A 110 -1.45 -30.56 -17.20
CA ASN A 110 -2.04 -30.66 -18.53
C ASN A 110 -1.38 -31.75 -19.41
N MET A 111 -0.07 -31.99 -19.24
CA MET A 111 0.65 -33.02 -19.98
C MET A 111 0.25 -34.42 -19.52
N THR A 112 0.13 -34.63 -18.21
CA THR A 112 -0.40 -35.89 -17.63
C THR A 112 -1.86 -36.12 -17.99
N ALA A 113 -2.70 -35.08 -18.03
CA ALA A 113 -4.08 -35.22 -18.49
C ALA A 113 -4.19 -35.57 -19.99
N GLY A 114 -3.24 -35.12 -20.82
CA GLY A 114 -3.16 -35.44 -22.25
C GLY A 114 -2.67 -36.86 -22.54
N GLU A 115 -1.81 -37.43 -21.70
CA GLU A 115 -1.31 -38.81 -21.83
C GLU A 115 -2.31 -39.88 -21.37
N VAL A 116 -3.34 -39.53 -20.59
CA VAL A 116 -4.36 -40.47 -20.08
C VAL A 116 -5.60 -40.52 -20.98
N ALA A 117 -5.68 -39.66 -22.00
CA ALA A 117 -6.82 -39.56 -22.91
C ALA A 117 -6.66 -40.36 -24.24
N GLU A 118 -5.64 -41.22 -24.33
CA GLU A 118 -5.45 -42.18 -25.44
C GLU A 118 -5.57 -43.63 -24.97
#